data_AF-A0A2P5WUF7-F1
#
_entry.id   AF-A0A2P5WUF7-F1
#
_cell.length_a   1.000
_cell.length_b   1.000
_cell.length_c   1.000
_cell.angle_alpha   90.00
_cell.angle_beta   90.00
_cell.angle_gamma   90.00
#
_symmetry.space_group_name_H-M   'P 1'
#
loop_
_entity.id
_entity.type
_entity.pdbx_description
1 polymer ?
#
loop_
_entity_poly.entity_id
_entity_poly.type
_entity_poly.pdbx_seq_one_letter_code
_entity_poly.pdbx_strand_id
1 'polypeptide(L)'
;MSMDLNDYTIIKEGEAEILMHAKNEVFFNKTQVNNRDMSIAVLRTFISKRRQEHEALLSKRNKKNGSSSDVEDKPNDCDINIEKSNDQGLEEKPNEDPCTASEEPVKIEGKVRGKLKPPRVLEALSASGLRALRYAREVEGIGQVVALDNDKGAVEACQRNIKFNGSVACSKVESHLADARVYMLTHPKEFDVVDLDPYGSPSVFLDSAVQSVVDGGMLMCTATDMAVLCGGNGEVCYSKYGSYPLRGKYCHEMALRILLACIEVV
;
A
#
# COMPACT_ATOMS: atom_id res chain seq x y z
N MET A 1 28.57 -4.59 22.42
CA MET A 1 29.14 -5.83 21.86
C MET A 1 29.73 -5.49 20.51
N SER A 2 31.04 -5.65 20.33
CA SER A 2 31.67 -5.57 19.00
C SER A 2 31.15 -6.73 18.16
N MET A 3 30.54 -6.45 17.01
CA MET A 3 30.15 -7.50 16.07
C MET A 3 31.43 -8.09 15.47
N ASP A 4 31.63 -9.40 15.63
CA ASP A 4 32.64 -10.11 14.87
C ASP A 4 32.11 -10.31 13.44
N LEU A 5 32.71 -9.61 12.48
CA LEU A 5 32.32 -9.71 11.07
C LEU A 5 32.65 -11.08 10.48
N ASN A 6 33.50 -11.88 11.14
CA ASN A 6 33.87 -13.23 10.68
C ASN A 6 32.69 -14.21 10.71
N ASP A 7 31.68 -13.94 11.54
CA ASP A 7 30.47 -14.78 11.64
C ASP A 7 29.45 -14.51 10.50
N TYR A 8 29.75 -13.55 9.62
CA TYR A 8 28.83 -13.09 8.58
C TYR A 8 29.40 -13.23 7.17
N THR A 9 28.55 -13.71 6.27
CA THR A 9 28.78 -13.61 4.83
C THR A 9 28.03 -12.38 4.29
N ILE A 10 28.74 -11.51 3.58
CA ILE A 10 28.13 -10.36 2.91
C ILE A 10 27.52 -10.84 1.59
N ILE A 11 26.22 -10.62 1.43
CA ILE A 11 25.53 -10.81 0.15
C ILE A 11 25.16 -9.45 -0.42
N LYS A 12 25.57 -9.20 -1.66
CA LYS A 12 25.24 -7.98 -2.39
C LYS A 12 24.18 -8.28 -3.46
N GLU A 13 23.14 -7.47 -3.50
CA GLU A 13 22.15 -7.49 -4.57
C GLU A 13 21.73 -6.06 -4.92
N GLY A 14 21.92 -5.68 -6.19
CA GLY A 14 21.76 -4.29 -6.61
C GLY A 14 22.69 -3.37 -5.82
N GLU A 15 22.11 -2.34 -5.21
CA GLU A 15 22.86 -1.40 -4.37
C GLU A 15 22.85 -1.77 -2.88
N ALA A 16 22.09 -2.78 -2.48
CA ALA A 16 21.98 -3.21 -1.09
C ALA A 16 22.96 -4.36 -0.76
N GLU A 17 23.44 -4.34 0.49
CA GLU A 17 24.30 -5.39 1.04
C GLU A 17 23.70 -5.90 2.35
N ILE A 18 23.61 -7.22 2.54
CA ILE A 18 23.08 -7.83 3.76
C ILE A 18 24.12 -8.73 4.41
N LEU A 19 24.10 -8.76 5.75
CA LEU A 19 24.93 -9.62 6.59
C LEU A 19 24.16 -10.91 6.90
N MET A 20 24.54 -12.00 6.25
CA MET A 20 23.98 -13.32 6.52
C MET A 20 24.82 -14.06 7.54
N HIS A 21 24.23 -14.40 8.68
CA HIS A 21 24.93 -15.15 9.73
C HIS A 21 25.27 -16.56 9.25
N ALA A 22 26.42 -17.10 9.66
CA ALA A 22 26.87 -18.45 9.27
C ALA A 22 25.89 -19.57 9.62
N LYS A 23 25.05 -19.38 10.65
CA LYS A 23 23.98 -20.33 11.03
C LYS A 23 22.70 -20.24 10.17
N ASN A 24 22.67 -19.30 9.22
CA ASN A 24 21.58 -19.07 8.27
C ASN A 24 20.20 -18.98 8.91
N GLU A 25 20.07 -18.17 9.97
CA GLU A 25 18.86 -18.05 10.79
C GLU A 25 17.74 -17.26 10.09
N VAL A 26 18.06 -16.51 9.03
CA VAL A 26 17.11 -15.65 8.33
C VAL A 26 17.08 -16.03 6.85
N PHE A 27 15.89 -16.01 6.25
CA PHE A 27 15.74 -16.45 4.88
C PHE A 27 16.35 -15.48 3.87
N PHE A 28 16.99 -16.06 2.85
CA PHE A 28 17.40 -15.41 1.62
C PHE A 28 17.30 -16.39 0.46
N ASN A 29 16.80 -15.94 -0.68
CA ASN A 29 16.73 -16.74 -1.90
C ASN A 29 17.22 -15.97 -3.12
N LYS A 30 18.30 -16.49 -3.74
CA LYS A 30 18.94 -15.93 -4.92
C LYS A 30 18.06 -16.01 -6.18
N THR A 31 17.09 -16.92 -6.23
CA THR A 31 16.17 -17.02 -7.39
C THR A 31 15.17 -15.85 -7.45
N GLN A 32 14.98 -15.13 -6.35
CA GLN A 32 14.04 -14.00 -6.24
C GLN A 32 14.64 -12.64 -6.65
N VAL A 33 15.86 -12.60 -7.18
CA VAL A 33 16.50 -11.36 -7.68
C VAL A 33 15.61 -10.69 -8.73
N ASN A 34 15.11 -11.46 -9.69
CA ASN A 34 14.26 -10.94 -10.76
C ASN A 34 12.92 -10.38 -10.24
N ASN A 35 12.36 -10.99 -9.19
CA ASN A 35 11.14 -10.49 -8.55
C ASN A 35 11.40 -9.12 -7.90
N ARG A 36 12.51 -8.99 -7.16
CA ARG A 36 12.93 -7.72 -6.53
C ARG A 36 13.30 -6.64 -7.55
N ASP A 37 13.96 -7.01 -8.65
CA ASP A 37 14.25 -6.07 -9.74
C ASP A 37 12.96 -5.56 -10.40
N MET A 38 12.00 -6.45 -10.61
CA MET A 38 10.70 -6.10 -11.19
C MET A 38 9.92 -5.15 -10.28
N SER A 39 9.88 -5.40 -8.98
CA SER A 39 9.17 -4.52 -8.05
C SER A 39 9.81 -3.13 -7.95
N ILE A 40 11.14 -3.01 -8.06
CA ILE A 40 11.84 -1.72 -8.18
C ILE A 40 11.43 -0.97 -9.44
N ALA A 41 11.37 -1.66 -10.59
CA ALA A 41 10.94 -1.05 -11.85
C ALA A 41 9.47 -0.57 -11.78
N VAL A 42 8.59 -1.37 -11.16
CA VAL A 42 7.19 -1.02 -10.93
C VAL A 42 7.07 0.19 -10.00
N LEU A 43 7.79 0.23 -8.88
CA LEU A 43 7.81 1.36 -7.94
C LEU A 43 8.28 2.65 -8.58
N ARG A 44 9.38 2.63 -9.36
CA ARG A 44 9.87 3.80 -10.10
C ARG A 44 8.79 4.34 -11.05
N THR A 45 8.12 3.44 -11.76
CA THR A 45 7.04 3.78 -12.70
C THR A 45 5.83 4.37 -11.96
N PHE A 46 5.42 3.76 -10.84
CA PHE A 46 4.33 4.25 -10.00
C PHE A 46 4.60 5.68 -9.51
N ILE A 47 5.79 5.95 -8.98
CA ILE A 47 6.17 7.29 -8.51
C ILE A 47 6.15 8.31 -9.65
N SER A 48 6.70 7.95 -10.81
CA SER A 48 6.69 8.80 -12.00
C SER A 48 5.27 9.13 -12.44
N LYS A 49 4.40 8.11 -12.55
CA LYS A 49 3.00 8.27 -12.96
C LYS A 49 2.19 9.10 -11.96
N ARG A 50 2.34 8.83 -10.66
CA ARG A 50 1.70 9.60 -9.59
C ARG A 50 2.06 11.09 -9.64
N ARG A 51 3.32 11.42 -9.96
CA ARG A 51 3.76 12.80 -10.16
C ARG A 51 3.08 13.45 -11.37
N GLN A 52 3.07 12.76 -12.51
CA GLN A 52 2.41 13.24 -13.74
C GLN A 52 0.91 13.47 -13.52
N GLU A 53 0.23 12.55 -12.85
CA GLU A 53 -1.20 12.68 -12.51
C GLU A 53 -1.46 13.89 -11.61
N HIS A 54 -0.61 14.10 -10.59
CA HIS A 54 -0.71 15.27 -9.71
C HIS A 54 -0.50 16.59 -10.47
N GLU A 55 0.50 16.68 -11.34
CA GLU A 55 0.77 17.85 -12.18
C GLU A 55 -0.38 18.12 -13.18
N ALA A 56 -0.95 17.08 -13.78
CA ALA A 56 -2.11 17.18 -14.65
C ALA A 56 -3.35 17.71 -13.91
N LEU A 57 -3.55 17.31 -12.65
CA LEU A 57 -4.64 17.84 -11.82
C LEU A 57 -4.43 19.31 -11.46
N LEU A 58 -3.20 19.70 -11.09
CA LEU A 58 -2.86 21.11 -10.80
C LEU A 58 -3.04 22.01 -12.03
N SER A 59 -2.59 21.58 -13.20
CA SER A 59 -2.72 22.35 -14.45
C SER A 59 -4.18 22.53 -14.87
N LYS A 60 -5.03 21.50 -14.73
CA LYS A 60 -6.49 21.59 -14.97
C LYS A 60 -7.16 22.59 -14.03
N ARG A 61 -6.75 22.64 -12.76
CA ARG A 61 -7.27 23.60 -11.77
C ARG A 61 -6.88 25.04 -12.11
N ASN A 62 -5.63 25.28 -12.48
CA ASN A 62 -5.17 26.62 -12.84
C ASN A 62 -5.91 27.17 -14.07
N LYS A 63 -6.21 26.32 -15.06
CA LYS A 63 -7.06 26.71 -16.21
C LYS A 63 -8.51 27.03 -15.81
N LYS A 64 -9.08 26.30 -14.85
CA LYS A 64 -10.44 26.55 -14.34
C LYS A 64 -10.53 27.84 -13.52
N ASN A 65 -9.50 28.15 -12.73
CA ASN A 65 -9.43 29.38 -11.94
C ASN A 65 -9.05 30.63 -12.77
N GLY A 66 -8.39 30.46 -13.91
CA GLY A 66 -8.00 31.56 -14.82
C GLY A 66 -9.07 31.96 -15.84
N SER A 67 -10.24 31.30 -15.86
CA SER A 67 -11.37 31.61 -16.77
C SER A 67 -12.52 32.34 -16.07
N SER A 68 -12.31 32.82 -14.83
CA SER A 68 -13.32 33.52 -14.03
C SER A 68 -13.15 35.05 -13.98
N SER A 69 -12.23 35.63 -14.76
CA SER A 69 -11.86 37.06 -14.64
C SER A 69 -12.34 37.98 -15.77
N ASP A 70 -13.17 37.52 -16.71
CA ASP A 70 -13.69 38.37 -17.78
C ASP A 70 -15.19 38.12 -18.02
N VAL A 71 -16.05 38.77 -17.24
CA VAL A 71 -17.36 39.24 -17.74
C VAL A 71 -17.63 40.63 -17.18
N GLU A 72 -17.81 41.55 -18.12
CA GLU A 72 -17.96 42.99 -18.01
C GLU A 72 -19.23 43.44 -17.26
N ASP A 73 -19.05 44.60 -16.65
CA ASP A 73 -20.02 45.50 -16.03
C ASP A 73 -21.05 46.02 -17.06
N LYS A 74 -22.36 45.84 -16.82
CA LYS A 74 -23.43 46.73 -17.34
C LYS A 74 -24.64 46.80 -16.39
N PRO A 75 -25.25 47.99 -16.22
CA PRO A 75 -26.27 48.24 -15.20
C PRO A 75 -27.72 48.18 -15.72
N ASN A 76 -28.64 48.27 -14.75
CA ASN A 76 -30.08 48.62 -14.78
C ASN A 76 -31.10 47.51 -14.51
N ASP A 77 -31.52 47.50 -13.24
CA ASP A 77 -32.85 47.90 -12.76
C ASP A 77 -34.10 47.11 -13.20
N CYS A 78 -34.70 46.42 -12.24
CA CYS A 78 -36.14 46.48 -11.99
C CYS A 78 -36.46 45.89 -10.61
N ASP A 79 -36.88 46.78 -9.70
CA ASP A 79 -37.69 46.49 -8.51
C ASP A 79 -38.95 45.68 -8.86
N ILE A 80 -39.36 44.78 -7.97
CA ILE A 80 -40.72 44.70 -7.39
C ILE A 80 -40.71 43.65 -6.25
N ASN A 81 -41.08 44.13 -5.06
CA ASN A 81 -41.44 43.38 -3.86
C ASN A 81 -42.60 42.40 -4.13
N ILE A 82 -42.74 41.32 -3.35
CA ILE A 82 -43.97 40.90 -2.66
C ILE A 82 -43.68 39.76 -1.65
N GLU A 83 -43.78 40.15 -0.39
CA GLU A 83 -44.44 39.51 0.77
C GLU A 83 -44.08 38.11 1.29
N LYS A 84 -43.67 38.16 2.56
CA LYS A 84 -43.79 37.11 3.57
C LYS A 84 -45.26 36.80 3.85
N SER A 85 -45.57 35.53 4.08
CA SER A 85 -46.66 35.15 4.99
C SER A 85 -46.14 34.11 6.01
N ASN A 86 -46.19 34.51 7.27
CA ASN A 86 -46.15 33.63 8.44
C ASN A 86 -47.49 32.91 8.55
N ASP A 87 -47.49 31.66 9.00
CA ASP A 87 -48.57 31.16 9.84
C ASP A 87 -48.01 30.32 10.99
N GLN A 88 -48.59 30.51 12.17
CA GLN A 88 -48.20 29.97 13.48
C GLN A 88 -49.31 29.05 14.02
N GLY A 89 -48.92 28.01 14.77
CA GLY A 89 -49.78 27.29 15.72
C GLY A 89 -49.09 26.01 16.23
N LEU A 90 -48.39 26.05 17.38
CA LEU A 90 -48.83 25.66 18.74
C LEU A 90 -49.17 24.16 18.85
N GLU A 91 -48.23 23.30 19.27
CA GLU A 91 -47.86 22.90 20.65
C GLU A 91 -48.63 21.66 21.16
N GLU A 92 -47.90 20.56 21.39
CA GLU A 92 -47.94 19.75 22.63
C GLU A 92 -46.79 18.71 22.66
N LYS A 93 -46.08 18.66 23.79
CA LYS A 93 -45.08 17.69 24.28
C LYS A 93 -45.63 17.15 25.63
N PRO A 94 -45.17 16.05 26.28
CA PRO A 94 -43.75 15.66 26.38
C PRO A 94 -43.38 14.15 26.63
N ASN A 95 -42.06 13.93 26.79
CA ASN A 95 -41.31 12.84 27.47
C ASN A 95 -40.89 11.60 26.65
N GLU A 96 -39.66 11.06 26.70
CA GLU A 96 -38.34 11.38 27.31
C GLU A 96 -37.28 10.39 26.70
N ASP A 97 -36.19 10.91 26.14
CA ASP A 97 -34.76 10.49 25.93
C ASP A 97 -34.23 9.03 26.08
N PRO A 98 -32.97 8.73 25.66
CA PRO A 98 -32.24 9.11 24.44
C PRO A 98 -31.44 7.94 23.80
N CYS A 99 -31.22 7.93 22.48
CA CYS A 99 -29.98 7.36 21.94
C CYS A 99 -29.68 7.92 20.54
N THR A 100 -28.47 8.43 20.43
CA THR A 100 -27.96 9.40 19.47
C THR A 100 -27.97 8.93 18.02
N ALA A 101 -28.29 9.90 17.17
CA ALA A 101 -28.46 9.82 15.74
C ALA A 101 -27.30 9.19 14.97
N SER A 102 -27.71 8.41 13.97
CA SER A 102 -27.02 8.12 12.73
C SER A 102 -26.29 9.34 12.15
N GLU A 103 -24.97 9.24 12.01
CA GLU A 103 -24.23 10.11 11.10
C GLU A 103 -24.39 9.57 9.67
N GLU A 104 -25.09 10.34 8.84
CA GLU A 104 -25.13 10.17 7.40
C GLU A 104 -23.72 10.25 6.79
N PRO A 105 -23.44 9.53 5.69
CA PRO A 105 -22.14 9.57 5.06
C PRO A 105 -21.89 10.96 4.48
N VAL A 106 -20.95 11.67 5.07
CA VAL A 106 -20.44 12.94 4.54
C VAL A 106 -19.94 12.69 3.12
N LYS A 107 -20.60 13.31 2.14
CA LYS A 107 -20.09 13.45 0.77
C LYS A 107 -18.69 14.06 0.83
N ILE A 108 -17.67 13.26 0.57
CA ILE A 108 -16.29 13.73 0.43
C ILE A 108 -16.19 14.43 -0.92
N GLU A 109 -16.58 15.71 -0.97
CA GLU A 109 -16.15 16.60 -2.03
C GLU A 109 -14.63 16.79 -1.93
N GLY A 110 -13.94 16.46 -3.02
CA GLY A 110 -12.48 16.36 -3.09
C GLY A 110 -11.76 17.67 -2.72
N LYS A 111 -11.38 17.79 -1.46
CA LYS A 111 -10.33 18.72 -1.00
C LYS A 111 -8.98 18.21 -1.51
N VAL A 112 -8.48 18.79 -2.60
CA VAL A 112 -7.14 18.49 -3.13
C VAL A 112 -6.10 18.83 -2.05
N ARG A 113 -5.47 17.79 -1.49
CA ARG A 113 -4.33 17.85 -0.56
C ARG A 113 -3.18 18.64 -1.23
N GLY A 114 -2.38 19.36 -0.44
CA GLY A 114 -1.26 20.24 -0.87
C GLY A 114 -0.14 19.55 -1.66
N LYS A 115 1.13 19.97 -1.48
CA LYS A 115 2.29 19.35 -2.16
C LYS A 115 2.21 17.82 -2.09
N LEU A 116 2.47 17.13 -3.21
CA LEU A 116 2.47 15.67 -3.28
C LEU A 116 3.43 15.09 -2.23
N LYS A 117 2.88 14.33 -1.29
CA LYS A 117 3.69 13.65 -0.27
C LYS A 117 4.48 12.50 -0.89
N PRO A 118 5.75 12.31 -0.51
CA PRO A 118 6.51 11.10 -0.85
C PRO A 118 5.77 9.85 -0.39
N PRO A 119 5.74 8.77 -1.20
CA PRO A 119 5.02 7.56 -0.85
C PRO A 119 5.63 6.83 0.34
N ARG A 120 4.76 6.22 1.14
CA ARG A 120 5.10 5.24 2.17
C ARG A 120 4.87 3.83 1.62
N VAL A 121 5.89 2.99 1.71
CA VAL A 121 5.88 1.62 1.21
C VAL A 121 5.93 0.66 2.39
N LEU A 122 5.10 -0.38 2.37
CA LEU A 122 5.15 -1.49 3.31
C LEU A 122 5.70 -2.73 2.61
N GLU A 123 6.77 -3.31 3.14
CA GLU A 123 7.19 -4.69 2.89
C GLU A 123 6.69 -5.55 4.06
N ALA A 124 5.63 -6.32 3.84
CA ALA A 124 4.91 -6.97 4.93
C ALA A 124 5.59 -8.23 5.49
N LEU A 125 6.49 -8.86 4.72
CA LEU A 125 7.24 -10.07 5.09
C LEU A 125 8.72 -9.92 4.68
N SER A 126 9.50 -9.22 5.49
CA SER A 126 10.78 -8.63 5.09
C SER A 126 11.99 -9.54 5.30
N ALA A 127 11.91 -10.54 6.18
CA ALA A 127 13.01 -11.42 6.55
C ALA A 127 14.30 -10.62 6.86
N SER A 128 15.30 -10.67 5.97
CA SER A 128 16.58 -9.96 6.13
C SER A 128 16.51 -8.46 5.86
N GLY A 129 15.39 -7.92 5.37
CA GLY A 129 15.28 -6.52 4.97
C GLY A 129 15.74 -6.21 3.56
N LEU A 130 16.22 -7.20 2.80
CA LEU A 130 16.91 -6.95 1.53
C LEU A 130 16.05 -6.12 0.55
N ARG A 131 14.78 -6.47 0.37
CA ARG A 131 13.90 -5.77 -0.57
C ARG A 131 13.58 -4.35 -0.09
N ALA A 132 13.26 -4.14 1.20
CA ALA A 132 13.13 -2.79 1.76
C ALA A 132 14.39 -1.93 1.59
N LEU A 133 15.57 -2.51 1.79
CA LEU A 133 16.85 -1.82 1.60
C LEU A 133 17.05 -1.42 0.15
N ARG A 134 16.76 -2.32 -0.80
CA ARG A 134 16.81 -2.01 -2.22
C ARG A 134 15.81 -0.92 -2.59
N TYR A 135 14.59 -0.93 -2.05
CA TYR A 135 13.63 0.17 -2.26
C TYR A 135 14.19 1.51 -1.78
N ALA A 136 14.75 1.56 -0.58
CA ALA A 136 15.29 2.80 -0.02
C ALA A 136 16.49 3.35 -0.79
N ARG A 137 17.35 2.46 -1.32
CA ARG A 137 18.59 2.83 -2.03
C ARG A 137 18.35 3.11 -3.51
N GLU A 138 17.56 2.27 -4.18
CA GLU A 138 17.45 2.26 -5.64
C GLU A 138 16.22 3.04 -6.15
N VAL A 139 15.24 3.36 -5.30
CA VAL A 139 14.03 4.09 -5.70
C VAL A 139 14.04 5.50 -5.11
N GLU A 140 14.33 6.47 -5.98
CA GLU A 140 14.25 7.89 -5.64
C GLU A 140 12.80 8.33 -5.39
N GLY A 141 12.63 9.24 -4.44
CA GLY A 141 11.33 9.83 -4.12
C GLY A 141 10.49 9.04 -3.11
N ILE A 142 10.89 7.82 -2.71
CA ILE A 142 10.27 7.15 -1.56
C ILE A 142 10.53 7.95 -0.28
N GLY A 143 9.48 8.16 0.52
CA GLY A 143 9.58 8.82 1.82
C GLY A 143 10.00 7.86 2.92
N GLN A 144 9.31 6.73 3.04
CA GLN A 144 9.55 5.73 4.08
C GLN A 144 9.27 4.32 3.53
N VAL A 145 10.05 3.35 3.99
CA VAL A 145 9.83 1.91 3.80
C VAL A 145 9.69 1.26 5.17
N VAL A 146 8.55 0.63 5.41
CA VAL A 146 8.27 -0.14 6.62
C VAL A 146 8.53 -1.61 6.33
N ALA A 147 9.45 -2.22 7.07
CA ALA A 147 9.89 -3.59 6.92
C ALA A 147 9.39 -4.44 8.09
N LEU A 148 8.40 -5.29 7.86
CA LEU A 148 7.78 -6.11 8.91
C LEU A 148 8.26 -7.54 8.86
N ASP A 149 8.43 -8.14 10.03
CA ASP A 149 8.52 -9.59 10.17
C ASP A 149 7.93 -10.02 11.53
N ASN A 150 7.46 -11.24 11.64
CA ASN A 150 6.94 -11.79 12.90
C ASN A 150 8.00 -12.61 13.66
N ASP A 151 9.15 -12.88 13.04
CA ASP A 151 10.30 -13.48 13.67
C ASP A 151 11.26 -12.43 14.24
N LYS A 152 11.61 -12.59 15.52
CA LYS A 152 12.51 -11.66 16.20
C LYS A 152 13.92 -11.67 15.60
N GLY A 153 14.43 -12.83 15.18
CA GLY A 153 15.75 -12.95 14.56
C GLY A 153 15.82 -12.24 13.21
N ALA A 154 14.76 -12.35 12.40
CA ALA A 154 14.59 -11.63 11.15
C ALA A 154 14.61 -10.11 11.36
N VAL A 155 13.82 -9.59 12.31
CA VAL A 155 13.82 -8.15 12.63
C VAL A 155 15.18 -7.66 13.10
N GLU A 156 15.86 -8.41 13.99
CA GLU A 156 17.20 -8.07 14.44
C GLU A 156 18.23 -8.08 13.29
N ALA A 157 18.10 -9.01 12.34
CA ALA A 157 18.92 -9.03 11.13
C ALA A 157 18.62 -7.84 10.21
N CYS A 158 17.34 -7.53 9.98
CA CYS A 158 16.91 -6.39 9.21
C CYS A 158 17.47 -5.08 9.79
N GLN A 159 17.34 -4.87 11.10
CA GLN A 159 17.91 -3.71 11.79
C GLN A 159 19.43 -3.61 11.67
N ARG A 160 20.15 -4.75 11.71
CA ARG A 160 21.59 -4.77 11.45
C ARG A 160 21.91 -4.37 10.02
N ASN A 161 21.17 -4.91 9.06
CA ASN A 161 21.38 -4.61 7.64
C ASN A 161 21.04 -3.16 7.29
N ILE A 162 20.02 -2.56 7.92
CA ILE A 162 19.72 -1.12 7.81
C ILE A 162 20.94 -0.29 8.22
N LYS A 163 21.54 -0.58 9.39
CA LYS A 163 22.74 0.11 9.87
C LYS A 163 23.94 -0.11 8.92
N PHE A 164 24.08 -1.32 8.38
CA PHE A 164 25.17 -1.67 7.47
C PHE A 164 25.10 -0.92 6.13
N ASN A 165 23.89 -0.58 5.65
CA ASN A 165 23.68 0.14 4.40
C ASN A 165 23.79 1.68 4.52
N GLY A 166 24.17 2.19 5.69
CA GLY A 166 24.48 3.59 5.91
C GLY A 166 23.25 4.51 6.03
N SER A 167 23.50 5.82 5.95
CA SER A 167 22.54 6.87 6.32
C SER A 167 21.27 6.89 5.46
N VAL A 168 21.36 6.55 4.17
CA VAL A 168 20.20 6.49 3.28
C VAL A 168 19.21 5.42 3.74
N ALA A 169 19.70 4.23 4.08
CA ALA A 169 18.85 3.18 4.63
C ALA A 169 18.29 3.56 5.99
N CYS A 170 19.13 4.07 6.91
CA CYS A 170 18.70 4.47 8.26
C CYS A 170 17.65 5.60 8.26
N SER A 171 17.63 6.47 7.25
CA SER A 171 16.68 7.60 7.18
C SER A 171 15.33 7.23 6.53
N LYS A 172 15.27 6.11 5.80
CA LYS A 172 14.08 5.71 5.04
C LYS A 172 13.45 4.41 5.54
N VAL A 173 14.24 3.47 6.04
CA VAL A 173 13.76 2.13 6.41
C VAL A 173 13.57 2.03 7.92
N GLU A 174 12.39 1.57 8.34
CA GLU A 174 12.11 1.17 9.70
C GLU A 174 11.71 -0.30 9.75
N SER A 175 12.13 -1.03 10.79
CA SER A 175 11.81 -2.44 10.94
C SER A 175 11.06 -2.70 12.24
N HIS A 176 9.94 -3.43 12.15
CA HIS A 176 9.07 -3.73 13.29
C HIS A 176 8.80 -5.23 13.40
N LEU A 177 8.68 -5.69 14.66
CA LEU A 177 8.26 -7.04 15.01
C LEU A 177 6.74 -7.09 15.16
N ALA A 178 6.04 -7.61 14.15
CA ALA A 178 4.58 -7.69 14.14
C ALA A 178 4.06 -8.79 13.21
N ASP A 179 2.86 -9.31 13.49
CA ASP A 179 2.11 -10.07 12.49
C ASP A 179 1.61 -9.12 11.40
N ALA A 180 1.92 -9.46 10.14
CA ALA A 180 1.61 -8.63 8.98
C ALA A 180 0.11 -8.29 8.86
N ARG A 181 -0.78 -9.24 9.16
CA ARG A 181 -2.24 -9.02 9.04
C ARG A 181 -2.70 -8.04 10.10
N VAL A 182 -2.30 -8.26 11.34
CA VAL A 182 -2.65 -7.38 12.46
C VAL A 182 -2.12 -5.98 12.21
N TYR A 183 -0.86 -5.86 11.77
CA TYR A 183 -0.26 -4.56 11.49
C TYR A 183 -0.99 -3.84 10.36
N MET A 184 -1.31 -4.50 9.26
CA MET A 184 -2.06 -3.88 8.16
C MET A 184 -3.48 -3.47 8.57
N LEU A 185 -4.19 -4.27 9.39
CA LEU A 185 -5.53 -3.94 9.90
C LEU A 185 -5.53 -2.73 10.85
N THR A 186 -4.46 -2.52 11.62
CA THR A 186 -4.35 -1.37 12.53
C THR A 186 -3.84 -0.09 11.85
N HIS A 187 -3.43 -0.18 10.58
CA HIS A 187 -2.95 0.95 9.77
C HIS A 187 -3.78 1.09 8.47
N PRO A 188 -5.11 1.28 8.57
CA PRO A 188 -5.98 1.37 7.41
C PRO A 188 -5.67 2.63 6.59
N LYS A 189 -5.62 2.49 5.26
CA LYS A 189 -5.36 3.60 4.33
C LYS A 189 -4.12 4.43 4.69
N GLU A 190 -3.05 3.75 5.08
CA GLU A 190 -1.81 4.38 5.53
C GLU A 190 -0.67 4.27 4.50
N PHE A 191 -0.68 3.21 3.69
CA PHE A 191 0.40 2.89 2.77
C PHE A 191 0.04 3.23 1.32
N ASP A 192 0.95 3.92 0.63
CA ASP A 192 0.83 4.19 -0.79
C ASP A 192 1.12 2.95 -1.63
N VAL A 193 1.99 2.08 -1.11
CA VAL A 193 2.32 0.79 -1.72
C VAL A 193 2.44 -0.28 -0.64
N VAL A 194 1.85 -1.44 -0.86
CA VAL A 194 2.06 -2.65 -0.04
C VAL A 194 2.64 -3.75 -0.91
N ASP A 195 3.71 -4.39 -0.43
CA ASP A 195 4.34 -5.54 -1.06
C ASP A 195 4.16 -6.79 -0.18
N LEU A 196 3.46 -7.79 -0.73
CA LEU A 196 3.25 -9.10 -0.15
C LEU A 196 4.10 -10.14 -0.89
N ASP A 197 5.13 -10.68 -0.23
CA ASP A 197 5.97 -11.76 -0.76
C ASP A 197 6.10 -12.94 0.24
N PRO A 198 5.00 -13.68 0.53
CA PRO A 198 5.01 -14.76 1.49
C PRO A 198 5.53 -16.09 0.91
N TYR A 199 5.89 -17.01 1.81
CA TYR A 199 6.04 -18.42 1.45
C TYR A 199 4.67 -19.05 1.17
N GLY A 200 4.51 -19.55 -0.04
CA GLY A 200 3.29 -20.16 -0.51
C GLY A 200 2.24 -19.13 -0.92
N SER A 201 1.15 -19.06 -0.16
CA SER A 201 -0.06 -18.33 -0.55
C SER A 201 -0.13 -16.94 0.09
N PRO A 202 -0.48 -15.90 -0.67
CA PRO A 202 -0.78 -14.58 -0.11
C PRO A 202 -2.21 -14.42 0.38
N SER A 203 -3.10 -15.39 0.11
CA SER A 203 -4.55 -15.32 0.39
C SER A 203 -4.89 -14.78 1.78
N VAL A 204 -4.22 -15.27 2.82
CA VAL A 204 -4.47 -14.91 4.22
C VAL A 204 -4.14 -13.44 4.55
N PHE A 205 -3.38 -12.75 3.70
CA PHE A 205 -2.95 -11.36 3.88
C PHE A 205 -3.74 -10.38 3.03
N LEU A 206 -4.45 -10.85 1.99
CA LEU A 206 -5.05 -10.00 0.96
C LEU A 206 -6.05 -9.00 1.55
N ASP A 207 -6.94 -9.46 2.43
CA ASP A 207 -7.93 -8.62 3.11
C ASP A 207 -7.30 -7.44 3.84
N SER A 208 -6.39 -7.74 4.76
CA SER A 208 -5.66 -6.73 5.50
C SER A 208 -4.85 -5.80 4.58
N ALA A 209 -4.27 -6.33 3.50
CA ALA A 209 -3.45 -5.53 2.59
C ALA A 209 -4.30 -4.52 1.80
N VAL A 210 -5.43 -4.94 1.23
CA VAL A 210 -6.35 -4.04 0.50
C VAL A 210 -6.86 -2.92 1.41
N GLN A 211 -7.18 -3.22 2.67
CA GLN A 211 -7.63 -2.23 3.64
C GLN A 211 -6.53 -1.22 4.03
N SER A 212 -5.27 -1.67 4.08
CA SER A 212 -4.12 -0.82 4.45
C SER A 212 -3.64 0.12 3.32
N VAL A 213 -3.90 -0.24 2.05
CA VAL A 213 -3.51 0.57 0.87
C VAL A 213 -4.45 1.76 0.70
N VAL A 214 -3.87 2.96 0.57
CA VAL A 214 -4.61 4.20 0.26
C VAL A 214 -5.36 4.11 -1.08
N ASP A 215 -6.40 4.92 -1.24
CA ASP A 215 -7.09 4.99 -2.53
C ASP A 215 -6.16 5.55 -3.62
N GLY A 216 -6.08 4.85 -4.75
CA GLY A 216 -5.09 5.12 -5.80
C GLY A 216 -3.67 4.64 -5.47
N GLY A 217 -3.50 3.90 -4.38
CA GLY A 217 -2.26 3.19 -4.05
C GLY A 217 -2.06 1.92 -4.88
N MET A 218 -0.99 1.18 -4.57
CA MET A 218 -0.59 0.00 -5.32
C MET A 218 -0.36 -1.20 -4.40
N LEU A 219 -0.97 -2.34 -4.74
CA LEU A 219 -0.68 -3.63 -4.11
C LEU A 219 0.21 -4.45 -5.05
N MET A 220 1.40 -4.81 -4.57
CA MET A 220 2.28 -5.79 -5.19
C MET A 220 2.16 -7.10 -4.44
N CYS A 221 1.96 -8.21 -5.16
CA CYS A 221 1.63 -9.49 -4.54
C CYS A 221 2.34 -10.63 -5.28
N THR A 222 2.99 -11.51 -4.52
CA THR A 222 3.64 -12.73 -5.02
C THR A 222 2.93 -13.96 -4.45
N ALA A 223 2.64 -14.94 -5.30
CA ALA A 223 2.20 -16.27 -4.89
C ALA A 223 3.23 -17.29 -5.36
N THR A 224 3.75 -18.10 -4.42
CA THR A 224 4.77 -19.12 -4.71
C THR A 224 4.22 -20.55 -4.61
N ASP A 225 2.96 -20.75 -4.18
CA ASP A 225 2.30 -22.05 -4.14
C ASP A 225 1.73 -22.49 -5.50
N MET A 226 2.54 -22.38 -6.55
CA MET A 226 2.17 -22.74 -7.93
C MET A 226 1.69 -24.19 -8.07
N ALA A 227 2.13 -25.11 -7.20
CA ALA A 227 1.61 -26.48 -7.19
C ALA A 227 0.09 -26.53 -6.94
N VAL A 228 -0.44 -25.62 -6.11
CA VAL A 228 -1.87 -25.48 -5.84
C VAL A 228 -2.55 -24.78 -7.01
N LEU A 229 -2.05 -23.60 -7.38
CA LEU A 229 -2.64 -22.76 -8.43
C LEU A 229 -2.65 -23.42 -9.83
N CYS A 230 -1.69 -24.32 -10.11
CA CYS A 230 -1.62 -25.06 -11.37
C CYS A 230 -2.36 -26.40 -11.37
N GLY A 231 -3.23 -26.65 -10.39
CA GLY A 231 -4.11 -27.81 -10.39
C GLY A 231 -3.54 -29.08 -9.78
N GLY A 232 -2.54 -28.97 -8.90
CA GLY A 232 -2.06 -30.11 -8.12
C GLY A 232 -3.05 -30.55 -7.04
N ASN A 233 -3.76 -29.60 -6.42
CA ASN A 233 -4.83 -29.89 -5.46
C ASN A 233 -5.94 -28.83 -5.56
N GLY A 234 -7.08 -29.24 -6.13
CA GLY A 234 -8.22 -28.34 -6.36
C GLY A 234 -8.92 -27.88 -5.08
N GLU A 235 -9.04 -28.75 -4.07
CA GLU A 235 -9.69 -28.41 -2.79
C GLU A 235 -8.87 -27.38 -2.01
N VAL A 236 -7.55 -27.53 -2.00
CA VAL A 236 -6.65 -26.55 -1.36
C VAL A 236 -6.68 -25.21 -2.10
N CYS A 237 -6.78 -25.23 -3.43
CA CYS A 237 -6.91 -24.01 -4.21
C CYS A 237 -8.24 -23.31 -3.94
N TYR A 238 -9.34 -24.06 -3.87
CA TYR A 238 -10.64 -23.52 -3.50
C TYR A 238 -10.63 -22.92 -2.09
N SER A 239 -10.04 -23.62 -1.12
CA SER A 239 -9.95 -23.14 0.26
C SER A 239 -9.12 -21.85 0.41
N LYS A 240 -8.08 -21.67 -0.42
CA LYS A 240 -7.19 -20.49 -0.34
C LYS A 240 -7.67 -19.33 -1.21
N TYR A 241 -8.19 -19.61 -2.39
CA TYR A 241 -8.41 -18.64 -3.46
C TYR A 241 -9.88 -18.57 -3.94
N GLY A 242 -10.78 -19.34 -3.33
CA GLY A 242 -12.20 -19.40 -3.73
C GLY A 242 -12.43 -19.92 -5.15
N SER A 243 -11.43 -20.57 -5.76
CA SER A 243 -11.43 -20.94 -7.17
C SER A 243 -10.94 -22.36 -7.41
N TYR A 244 -11.46 -23.04 -8.44
CA TYR A 244 -10.96 -24.33 -8.89
C TYR A 244 -9.95 -24.18 -10.02
N PRO A 245 -8.72 -24.70 -9.87
CA PRO A 245 -7.67 -24.59 -10.87
C PRO A 245 -7.86 -25.63 -11.99
N LEU A 246 -7.49 -25.24 -13.21
CA LEU A 246 -7.46 -26.16 -14.36
C LEU A 246 -6.04 -26.65 -14.61
N ARG A 247 -5.88 -27.98 -14.64
CA ARG A 247 -4.63 -28.61 -15.05
C ARG A 247 -4.53 -28.61 -16.58
N GLY A 248 -3.69 -27.75 -17.12
CA GLY A 248 -3.47 -27.63 -18.56
C GLY A 248 -2.16 -26.93 -18.89
N LYS A 249 -1.83 -26.84 -20.19
CA LYS A 249 -0.61 -26.14 -20.65
C LYS A 249 -0.60 -24.65 -20.30
N TYR A 250 -1.78 -24.07 -20.09
CA TYR A 250 -2.02 -22.67 -19.73
C TYR A 250 -2.16 -22.46 -18.21
N CYS A 251 -1.73 -23.42 -17.38
CA CYS A 251 -1.92 -23.36 -15.93
C CYS A 251 -1.29 -22.12 -15.28
N HIS A 252 -0.18 -21.59 -15.80
CA HIS A 252 0.45 -20.39 -15.27
C HIS A 252 -0.39 -19.13 -15.51
N GLU A 253 -1.04 -19.00 -16.67
CA GLU A 253 -1.97 -17.91 -16.93
C GLU A 253 -3.23 -18.05 -16.07
N MET A 254 -3.75 -19.28 -15.93
CA MET A 254 -4.89 -19.57 -15.07
C MET A 254 -4.59 -19.22 -13.60
N ALA A 255 -3.38 -19.53 -13.12
CA ALA A 255 -2.92 -19.18 -11.78
C ALA A 255 -3.00 -17.66 -11.53
N LEU A 256 -2.56 -16.85 -12.51
CA LEU A 256 -2.67 -15.39 -12.43
C LEU A 256 -4.13 -14.94 -12.37
N ARG A 257 -5.01 -15.52 -13.20
CA ARG A 257 -6.45 -15.19 -13.20
C ARG A 257 -7.12 -15.53 -11.87
N ILE A 258 -6.77 -16.67 -11.28
CA ILE A 258 -7.26 -17.09 -9.97
C ILE A 258 -6.81 -16.12 -8.88
N LEU A 259 -5.53 -15.74 -8.88
CA LEU A 259 -5.01 -14.78 -7.91
C LEU A 259 -5.69 -13.41 -8.04
N LEU A 260 -5.88 -12.91 -9.28
CA LEU A 260 -6.57 -11.66 -9.53
C LEU A 260 -8.05 -11.72 -9.09
N ALA A 261 -8.76 -12.80 -9.40
CA ALA A 261 -10.13 -12.99 -8.94
C ALA A 261 -10.22 -13.06 -7.40
N CYS A 262 -9.24 -13.69 -6.75
CA CYS A 262 -9.16 -13.72 -5.30
C CYS A 262 -8.95 -12.31 -4.70
N ILE A 263 -8.21 -11.44 -5.37
CA ILE A 263 -7.98 -10.05 -4.91
C ILE A 263 -9.24 -9.18 -5.16
N GLU A 264 -9.98 -9.41 -6.25
CA GLU A 264 -11.17 -8.64 -6.60
C GLU A 264 -12.35 -8.83 -5.62
N VAL A 265 -12.44 -10.01 -5.00
CA VAL A 265 -13.56 -10.38 -4.12
C VAL A 265 -13.31 -9.99 -2.65
N VAL A 266 -12.10 -9.53 -2.33
CA VAL A 266 -11.70 -9.03 -1.02
C VAL A 266 -12.18 -7.58 -0.85
#